data_AF-A0A1H7BLI9-F1
#
_entry.id   AF-A0A1H7BLI9-F1
#
_cell.length_a   1.000
_cell.length_b   1.000
_cell.length_c   1.000
_cell.angle_alpha   90.00
_cell.angle_beta   90.00
_cell.angle_gamma   90.00
#
_symmetry.space_group_name_H-M   'P 1'
#
loop_
_entity.id
_entity.type
_entity.pdbx_description
1 polymer ?
#
loop_
_entity_poly.entity_id
_entity_poly.type
_entity_poly.pdbx_seq_one_letter_code
_entity_poly.pdbx_strand_id
1 'polypeptide(L)'
;MNRLLMSALTLFPLLAMPQASAANVTCSGTVQGRTVRGDVIVRAGTSCTLRGVTVSGDVKVGRGATLILRGSTVGDDIEADGARSVVISGSVIRSELKAEDGQQLSVSNTRIDADLKVENQTGPVLLTNLTVAGKVELEDNRGGVQLRGTRIQGDLECGGNRPAPVFGGGSVRGEREGQCRVR
;
A
#
# COMPACT_ATOMS: atom_id res chain seq x y z
N MET A 1 -63.03 -33.34 -22.17
CA MET A 1 -61.88 -32.70 -22.83
C MET A 1 -60.82 -32.45 -21.77
N ASN A 2 -59.59 -32.94 -21.98
CA ASN A 2 -58.30 -32.43 -21.47
C ASN A 2 -57.30 -33.58 -21.25
N ARG A 3 -56.49 -33.84 -22.27
CA ARG A 3 -55.22 -34.58 -22.13
C ARG A 3 -54.14 -33.55 -21.80
N LEU A 4 -53.64 -33.59 -20.57
CA LEU A 4 -52.55 -32.73 -20.11
C LEU A 4 -51.21 -33.20 -20.73
N LEU A 5 -50.53 -32.27 -21.39
CA LEU A 5 -49.20 -32.42 -21.99
C LEU A 5 -48.13 -32.45 -20.88
N MET A 6 -47.39 -33.55 -20.77
CA MET A 6 -46.17 -33.62 -19.95
C MET A 6 -45.02 -32.90 -20.67
N SER A 7 -44.63 -31.72 -20.18
CA SER A 7 -43.39 -31.05 -20.60
C SER A 7 -42.19 -31.71 -19.93
N ALA A 8 -41.28 -32.25 -20.74
CA ALA A 8 -40.01 -32.79 -20.29
C ALA A 8 -39.05 -31.65 -19.93
N LEU A 9 -38.75 -31.52 -18.63
CA LEU A 9 -37.77 -30.59 -18.09
C LEU A 9 -36.36 -31.16 -18.38
N THR A 10 -35.66 -30.62 -19.38
CA THR A 10 -34.28 -31.00 -19.68
C THR A 10 -33.33 -30.36 -18.68
N LEU A 11 -32.74 -31.18 -17.82
CA LEU A 11 -31.78 -30.78 -16.81
C LEU A 11 -30.43 -30.47 -17.47
N PHE A 12 -30.10 -29.18 -17.64
CA PHE A 12 -28.78 -28.75 -18.11
C PHE A 12 -27.77 -28.87 -16.95
N PRO A 13 -26.69 -29.66 -17.08
CA PRO A 13 -25.65 -29.72 -16.07
C PRO A 13 -24.86 -28.40 -16.04
N LEU A 14 -24.86 -27.71 -14.89
CA LEU A 14 -23.94 -26.59 -14.66
C LEU A 14 -22.51 -27.12 -14.64
N LEU A 15 -21.74 -26.81 -15.67
CA LEU A 15 -20.28 -26.94 -15.67
C LEU A 15 -19.70 -25.91 -14.69
N ALA A 16 -19.29 -26.36 -13.51
CA ALA A 16 -18.48 -25.55 -12.61
C ALA A 16 -17.11 -25.32 -13.25
N MET A 17 -16.84 -24.10 -13.73
CA MET A 17 -15.50 -23.74 -14.19
C MET A 17 -14.57 -23.64 -12.98
N PRO A 18 -13.36 -24.24 -13.04
CA PRO A 18 -12.40 -24.08 -11.97
C PRO A 18 -12.01 -22.60 -11.85
N GLN A 19 -12.33 -22.00 -10.69
CA GLN A 19 -11.85 -20.67 -10.38
C GLN A 19 -10.33 -20.76 -10.17
N ALA A 20 -9.55 -20.19 -11.09
CA ALA A 20 -8.11 -20.04 -10.90
C ALA A 20 -7.88 -19.04 -9.76
N SER A 21 -7.70 -19.56 -8.55
CA SER A 21 -7.30 -18.75 -7.40
C SER A 21 -5.93 -18.12 -7.69
N ALA A 22 -5.84 -16.80 -7.53
CA ALA A 22 -4.58 -16.09 -7.64
C ALA A 22 -3.62 -16.62 -6.55
N ALA A 23 -2.46 -17.16 -6.97
CA ALA A 23 -1.53 -17.76 -6.03
C ALA A 23 -0.80 -16.68 -5.22
N ASN A 24 -1.15 -16.57 -3.94
CA ASN A 24 -0.45 -15.74 -2.95
C ASN A 24 0.96 -16.27 -2.69
N VAL A 25 1.87 -15.38 -2.32
CA VAL A 25 3.27 -15.68 -2.01
C VAL A 25 3.57 -15.21 -0.60
N THR A 26 3.94 -16.12 0.30
CA THR A 26 4.62 -15.72 1.52
C THR A 26 6.10 -15.47 1.23
N CYS A 27 6.58 -14.27 1.50
CA CYS A 27 7.96 -13.87 1.24
C CYS A 27 8.77 -13.77 2.53
N SER A 28 9.94 -14.43 2.54
CA SER A 28 10.94 -14.35 3.61
C SER A 28 12.37 -14.27 3.05
N GLY A 29 12.50 -13.71 1.84
CA GLY A 29 13.75 -13.60 1.10
C GLY A 29 13.62 -12.61 -0.06
N THR A 30 14.26 -12.90 -1.19
CA THR A 30 14.15 -12.06 -2.39
C THR A 30 13.22 -12.68 -3.42
N VAL A 31 12.32 -11.87 -3.99
CA VAL A 31 11.60 -12.15 -5.23
C VAL A 31 12.01 -11.11 -6.26
N GLN A 32 12.34 -11.55 -7.47
CA GLN A 32 12.89 -10.66 -8.50
C GLN A 32 12.34 -10.98 -9.88
N GLY A 33 12.04 -9.91 -10.66
CA GLY A 33 11.83 -9.99 -12.11
C GLY A 33 10.62 -10.81 -12.56
N ARG A 34 9.61 -11.00 -11.71
CA ARG A 34 8.45 -11.84 -12.04
C ARG A 34 7.13 -11.22 -11.57
N THR A 35 6.03 -11.78 -12.07
CA THR A 35 4.68 -11.46 -11.61
C THR A 35 4.24 -12.40 -10.50
N VAL A 36 3.72 -11.83 -9.41
CA VAL A 36 2.93 -12.53 -8.38
C VAL A 36 1.47 -12.21 -8.67
N ARG A 37 0.66 -13.23 -9.00
CA ARG A 37 -0.73 -13.01 -9.43
C ARG A 37 -1.69 -12.71 -8.27
N GLY A 38 -1.36 -13.12 -7.06
CA GLY A 38 -2.10 -12.78 -5.85
C GLY A 38 -1.30 -11.83 -4.96
N ASP A 39 -1.49 -11.99 -3.65
CA ASP A 39 -0.87 -11.15 -2.63
C ASP A 39 0.58 -11.56 -2.35
N VAL A 40 1.39 -10.63 -1.85
CA VAL A 40 2.62 -10.93 -1.14
C VAL A 40 2.41 -10.71 0.36
N ILE A 41 2.73 -11.72 1.15
CA ILE A 41 2.62 -11.70 2.61
C ILE A 41 4.02 -11.79 3.21
N VAL A 42 4.45 -10.74 3.92
CA VAL A 42 5.69 -10.72 4.70
C VAL A 42 5.32 -10.98 6.16
N ARG A 43 5.57 -12.19 6.64
CA ARG A 43 5.20 -12.59 8.00
C ARG A 43 5.96 -11.80 9.06
N ALA A 44 5.40 -11.80 10.27
CA ALA A 44 6.00 -11.13 11.41
C ALA A 44 7.48 -11.51 11.60
N GLY A 45 8.31 -10.50 11.86
CA GLY A 45 9.75 -10.65 12.09
C GLY A 45 10.59 -11.06 10.88
N THR A 46 9.99 -11.43 9.74
CA THR A 46 10.75 -11.84 8.55
C THR A 46 11.17 -10.64 7.70
N SER A 47 11.96 -10.89 6.66
CA SER A 47 12.37 -9.85 5.72
C SER A 47 12.08 -10.29 4.30
N CYS A 48 11.50 -9.39 3.51
CA CYS A 48 11.22 -9.59 2.10
C CYS A 48 11.83 -8.49 1.26
N THR A 49 12.42 -8.86 0.13
CA THR A 49 12.88 -7.92 -0.90
C THR A 49 12.19 -8.24 -2.22
N LEU A 50 11.45 -7.28 -2.75
CA LEU A 50 10.77 -7.35 -4.05
C LEU A 50 11.48 -6.40 -5.03
N ARG A 51 12.13 -6.95 -6.07
CA ARG A 51 12.91 -6.18 -7.07
C ARG A 51 12.38 -6.39 -8.48
N GLY A 52 11.87 -5.35 -9.14
CA GLY A 52 11.33 -5.51 -10.50
C GLY A 52 10.17 -6.49 -10.54
N VAL A 53 9.34 -6.52 -9.49
CA VAL A 53 8.22 -7.45 -9.34
C VAL A 53 6.93 -6.72 -9.67
N THR A 54 6.01 -7.41 -10.34
CA THR A 54 4.62 -6.99 -10.44
C THR A 54 3.79 -7.85 -9.50
N VAL A 55 3.24 -7.27 -8.46
CA VAL A 55 2.25 -7.91 -7.59
C VAL A 55 0.88 -7.47 -8.09
N SER A 56 0.02 -8.42 -8.45
CA SER A 56 -1.32 -8.10 -8.93
C SER A 56 -2.28 -7.77 -7.80
N GLY A 57 -2.10 -8.36 -6.62
CA GLY A 57 -2.86 -8.07 -5.40
C GLY A 57 -2.10 -7.17 -4.43
N ASP A 58 -2.32 -7.42 -3.14
CA ASP A 58 -1.78 -6.63 -2.04
C ASP A 58 -0.34 -7.00 -1.68
N VAL A 59 0.34 -6.11 -0.96
CA VAL A 59 1.52 -6.44 -0.15
C VAL A 59 1.23 -6.18 1.33
N LYS A 60 1.14 -7.26 2.11
CA LYS A 60 0.86 -7.23 3.55
C LYS A 60 2.13 -7.47 4.36
N VAL A 61 2.51 -6.51 5.20
CA VAL A 61 3.75 -6.54 6.00
C VAL A 61 3.41 -6.60 7.48
N GLY A 62 3.70 -7.73 8.10
CA GLY A 62 3.36 -7.95 9.50
C GLY A 62 4.34 -7.34 10.50
N ARG A 63 3.96 -7.43 11.77
CA ARG A 63 4.70 -6.89 12.91
C ARG A 63 6.18 -7.27 12.94
N GLY A 64 7.07 -6.30 13.13
CA GLY A 64 8.52 -6.49 13.22
C GLY A 64 9.18 -6.90 11.89
N ALA A 65 8.40 -7.07 10.82
CA ALA A 65 8.93 -7.48 9.54
C ALA A 65 9.63 -6.33 8.81
N THR A 66 10.35 -6.68 7.76
CA THR A 66 11.02 -5.72 6.87
C THR A 66 10.61 -5.95 5.43
N LEU A 67 10.19 -4.89 4.75
CA LEU A 67 9.93 -4.88 3.32
C LEU A 67 10.92 -3.94 2.62
N ILE A 68 11.55 -4.43 1.55
CA ILE A 68 12.30 -3.63 0.59
C ILE A 68 11.65 -3.81 -0.79
N LEU A 69 10.97 -2.79 -1.29
CA LEU A 69 10.29 -2.78 -2.59
C LEU A 69 11.02 -1.83 -3.55
N ARG A 70 11.62 -2.35 -4.63
CA ARG A 70 12.39 -1.53 -5.59
C ARG A 70 11.98 -1.78 -7.03
N GLY A 71 11.66 -0.72 -7.76
CA GLY A 71 11.39 -0.83 -9.19
C GLY A 71 10.18 -1.70 -9.50
N SER A 72 9.18 -1.74 -8.61
CA SER A 72 8.10 -2.73 -8.62
C SER A 72 6.74 -2.06 -8.78
N THR A 73 5.75 -2.82 -9.24
CA THR A 73 4.35 -2.40 -9.28
C THR A 73 3.52 -3.24 -8.31
N VAL A 74 2.73 -2.60 -7.47
CA VAL A 74 1.69 -3.25 -6.66
C VAL A 74 0.33 -2.84 -7.24
N GLY A 75 -0.49 -3.85 -7.56
CA GLY A 75 -1.76 -3.70 -8.26
C GLY A 75 -2.86 -3.14 -7.38
N ASP A 76 -2.80 -3.47 -6.09
CA ASP A 76 -3.74 -3.01 -5.07
C ASP A 76 -2.96 -2.29 -3.95
N ASP A 77 -3.18 -2.63 -2.69
CA ASP A 77 -2.67 -1.88 -1.53
C ASP A 77 -1.31 -2.38 -1.03
N ILE A 78 -0.59 -1.51 -0.33
CA ILE A 78 0.46 -1.92 0.60
C ILE A 78 0.01 -1.58 2.01
N GLU A 79 -0.14 -2.61 2.84
CA GLU A 79 -0.52 -2.47 4.24
C GLU A 79 0.63 -2.98 5.13
N ALA A 80 1.17 -2.10 5.96
CA ALA A 80 2.20 -2.41 6.94
C ALA A 80 1.69 -2.13 8.34
N ASP A 81 1.44 -3.20 9.09
CA ASP A 81 0.97 -3.15 10.48
C ASP A 81 2.10 -3.64 11.41
N GLY A 82 2.62 -2.73 12.22
CA GLY A 82 3.66 -3.03 13.20
C GLY A 82 5.05 -3.23 12.60
N ALA A 83 5.28 -2.87 11.33
CA ALA A 83 6.52 -3.19 10.63
C ALA A 83 7.75 -2.53 11.25
N ARG A 84 8.88 -3.23 11.25
CA ARG A 84 10.17 -2.68 11.72
C ARG A 84 10.77 -1.73 10.68
N SER A 85 10.66 -2.05 9.40
CA SER A 85 11.20 -1.20 8.35
C SER A 85 10.49 -1.45 7.03
N VAL A 86 9.97 -0.38 6.43
CA VAL A 86 9.43 -0.42 5.07
C VAL A 86 10.21 0.57 4.20
N VAL A 87 10.86 0.06 3.16
CA VAL A 87 11.63 0.85 2.20
C VAL A 87 11.08 0.63 0.81
N ILE A 88 10.53 1.69 0.20
CA ILE A 88 9.94 1.66 -1.14
C ILE A 88 10.67 2.67 -2.02
N SER A 89 11.15 2.25 -3.19
CA SER A 89 11.88 3.13 -4.09
C SER A 89 11.61 2.87 -5.57
N GLY A 90 11.29 3.91 -6.34
CA GLY A 90 11.16 3.81 -7.79
C GLY A 90 10.00 2.91 -8.22
N SER A 91 8.89 2.94 -7.48
CA SER A 91 7.79 1.97 -7.62
C SER A 91 6.47 2.65 -7.96
N VAL A 92 5.46 1.84 -8.28
CA VAL A 92 4.06 2.27 -8.44
C VAL A 92 3.18 1.45 -7.51
N ILE A 93 2.33 2.14 -6.75
CA ILE A 93 1.27 1.55 -5.94
C ILE A 93 -0.04 2.07 -6.54
N ARG A 94 -0.84 1.16 -7.09
CA ARG A 94 -2.04 1.55 -7.85
C ARG A 94 -3.25 1.89 -6.96
N SER A 95 -3.15 1.62 -5.67
CA SER A 95 -4.15 1.98 -4.67
C SER A 95 -3.46 2.67 -3.48
N GLU A 96 -3.75 2.26 -2.24
CA GLU A 96 -3.31 2.92 -1.01
C GLU A 96 -1.96 2.39 -0.52
N LEU A 97 -1.18 3.28 0.12
CA LEU A 97 -0.11 2.88 1.03
C LEU A 97 -0.49 3.25 2.46
N LYS A 98 -0.64 2.23 3.30
CA LYS A 98 -0.98 2.36 4.71
C LYS A 98 0.15 1.79 5.58
N ALA A 99 0.66 2.60 6.51
CA ALA A 99 1.68 2.19 7.47
C ALA A 99 1.29 2.60 8.89
N GLU A 100 1.05 1.62 9.75
CA GLU A 100 0.54 1.79 11.11
C GLU A 100 1.45 1.08 12.13
N ASP A 101 1.52 1.62 13.35
CA ASP A 101 2.20 1.03 14.51
C ASP A 101 3.67 0.61 14.28
N GLY A 102 4.34 1.25 13.33
CA GLY A 102 5.63 0.83 12.83
C GLY A 102 6.81 1.55 13.49
N GLN A 103 8.00 1.23 12.97
CA GLN A 103 9.24 1.92 13.34
C GLN A 103 9.67 2.84 12.20
N GLN A 104 10.30 2.30 11.15
CA GLN A 104 10.83 3.12 10.06
C GLN A 104 10.02 2.98 8.77
N LEU A 105 9.73 4.12 8.13
CA LEU A 105 9.18 4.20 6.78
C LEU A 105 10.03 5.11 5.89
N SER A 106 10.46 4.61 4.73
CA SER A 106 11.13 5.40 3.71
C SER A 106 10.52 5.11 2.34
N VAL A 107 9.89 6.11 1.73
CA VAL A 107 9.29 6.03 0.39
C VAL A 107 9.96 7.06 -0.49
N SER A 108 10.45 6.65 -1.66
CA SER A 108 11.18 7.55 -2.57
C SER A 108 10.88 7.31 -4.04
N ASN A 109 10.72 8.38 -4.81
CA ASN A 109 10.51 8.31 -6.27
C ASN A 109 9.37 7.35 -6.66
N THR A 110 8.27 7.39 -5.91
CA THR A 110 7.15 6.45 -6.04
C THR A 110 5.88 7.20 -6.39
N ARG A 111 5.06 6.59 -7.23
CA ARG A 111 3.70 7.04 -7.53
C ARG A 111 2.69 6.21 -6.73
N ILE A 112 1.76 6.88 -6.07
CA ILE A 112 0.64 6.31 -5.32
C ILE A 112 -0.64 6.85 -5.96
N ASP A 113 -1.46 5.96 -6.50
CA ASP A 113 -2.65 6.34 -7.29
C ASP A 113 -3.90 6.61 -6.43
N ALA A 114 -3.86 6.28 -5.14
CA ALA A 114 -4.85 6.68 -4.15
C ALA A 114 -4.19 7.41 -2.98
N ASP A 115 -4.56 7.05 -1.74
CA ASP A 115 -4.17 7.72 -0.52
C ASP A 115 -2.83 7.20 0.05
N LEU A 116 -2.21 8.01 0.91
CA LEU A 116 -1.08 7.62 1.73
C LEU A 116 -1.42 7.94 3.20
N LYS A 117 -1.54 6.90 4.01
CA LYS A 117 -1.78 7.02 5.45
C LYS A 117 -0.58 6.51 6.25
N VAL A 118 -0.07 7.34 7.15
CA VAL A 118 1.05 7.00 8.04
C VAL A 118 0.69 7.36 9.48
N GLU A 119 0.55 6.34 10.31
CA GLU A 119 0.10 6.48 11.69
C GLU A 119 1.08 5.80 12.68
N ASN A 120 1.25 6.43 13.84
CA ASN A 120 1.94 5.89 15.00
C ASN A 120 3.34 5.30 14.71
N GLN A 121 4.11 5.92 13.83
CA GLN A 121 5.49 5.51 13.57
C GLN A 121 6.41 6.01 14.68
N THR A 122 7.12 5.09 15.32
CA THR A 122 8.05 5.39 16.41
C THR A 122 9.43 5.85 15.92
N GLY A 123 9.79 5.52 14.67
CA GLY A 123 11.02 5.90 14.00
C GLY A 123 10.79 6.87 12.82
N PRO A 124 11.85 7.21 12.08
CA PRO A 124 11.77 8.23 11.05
C PRO A 124 10.84 7.86 9.90
N VAL A 125 10.05 8.83 9.45
CA VAL A 125 9.24 8.74 8.24
C VAL A 125 9.79 9.70 7.19
N LEU A 126 10.29 9.16 6.08
CA LEU A 126 10.88 9.92 4.97
C LEU A 126 10.08 9.70 3.68
N LEU A 127 9.42 10.75 3.20
CA LEU A 127 8.55 10.74 2.03
C LEU A 127 9.13 11.68 0.96
N THR A 128 9.90 11.13 0.02
CA THR A 128 10.73 11.92 -0.90
C THR A 128 10.35 11.73 -2.37
N ASN A 129 10.14 12.82 -3.11
CA ASN A 129 9.83 12.82 -4.54
C ASN A 129 8.64 11.91 -4.88
N LEU A 130 7.57 11.99 -4.09
CA LEU A 130 6.37 11.19 -4.33
C LEU A 130 5.38 11.95 -5.20
N THR A 131 4.54 11.21 -5.92
CA THR A 131 3.29 11.73 -6.47
C THR A 131 2.16 10.92 -5.87
N VAL A 132 1.33 11.56 -5.05
CA VAL A 132 0.16 10.96 -4.40
C VAL A 132 -1.08 11.58 -5.02
N ALA A 133 -1.92 10.75 -5.64
CA ALA A 133 -3.13 11.20 -6.33
C ALA A 133 -4.31 11.45 -5.40
N GLY A 134 -4.30 10.84 -4.21
CA GLY A 134 -5.28 11.08 -3.16
C GLY A 134 -4.76 11.99 -2.05
N LYS A 135 -5.34 11.81 -0.86
CA LYS A 135 -4.96 12.52 0.37
C LYS A 135 -3.71 11.91 1.01
N VAL A 136 -3.05 12.72 1.82
CA VAL A 136 -1.96 12.28 2.70
C VAL A 136 -2.36 12.56 4.13
N GLU A 137 -2.40 11.51 4.95
CA GLU A 137 -2.77 11.58 6.37
C GLU A 137 -1.56 11.15 7.21
N LEU A 138 -1.12 12.03 8.12
CA LEU A 138 0.03 11.84 8.98
C LEU A 138 -0.39 12.01 10.43
N GLU A 139 -0.57 10.92 11.15
CA GLU A 139 -1.13 10.94 12.51
C GLU A 139 -0.19 10.32 13.55
N ASP A 140 -0.05 10.98 14.70
CA ASP A 140 0.61 10.44 15.89
C ASP A 140 2.05 9.89 15.70
N ASN A 141 2.75 10.30 14.64
CA ASN A 141 4.11 9.85 14.37
C ASN A 141 5.11 10.52 15.32
N ARG A 142 5.93 9.71 16.02
CA ARG A 142 6.85 10.16 17.09
C ARG A 142 8.33 10.16 16.71
N GLY A 143 8.69 9.51 15.61
CA GLY A 143 10.08 9.52 15.11
C GLY A 143 10.40 10.69 14.17
N GLY A 144 9.44 11.57 13.94
CA GLY A 144 9.53 12.72 13.03
C GLY A 144 9.21 12.36 11.58
N VAL A 145 8.49 13.25 10.91
CA VAL A 145 8.07 13.08 9.51
C VAL A 145 8.69 14.16 8.64
N GLN A 146 9.27 13.76 7.51
CA GLN A 146 9.79 14.67 6.49
C GLN A 146 9.19 14.35 5.13
N LEU A 147 8.58 15.37 4.50
CA LEU A 147 8.14 15.33 3.12
C LEU A 147 9.06 16.24 2.29
N ARG A 148 9.63 15.74 1.19
CA ARG A 148 10.57 16.50 0.34
C ARG A 148 10.27 16.28 -1.12
N GLY A 149 9.99 17.34 -1.87
CA GLY A 149 9.73 17.26 -3.32
C GLY A 149 8.46 16.48 -3.67
N THR A 150 7.54 16.30 -2.72
CA THR A 150 6.33 15.49 -2.90
C THR A 150 5.18 16.33 -3.46
N ARG A 151 4.47 15.77 -4.45
CA ARG A 151 3.25 16.35 -5.03
C ARG A 151 2.03 15.58 -4.53
N ILE A 152 1.13 16.28 -3.86
CA ILE A 152 -0.11 15.75 -3.30
C ILE A 152 -1.26 16.39 -4.06
N GLN A 153 -2.14 15.56 -4.60
CA GLN A 153 -3.31 16.02 -5.35
C GLN A 153 -4.52 16.27 -4.46
N GLY A 154 -4.70 15.45 -3.43
CA GLY A 154 -5.70 15.69 -2.40
C GLY A 154 -5.20 16.59 -1.27
N ASP A 155 -5.81 16.41 -0.10
CA ASP A 155 -5.51 17.15 1.11
C ASP A 155 -4.28 16.59 1.83
N LEU A 156 -3.65 17.44 2.64
CA LEU A 156 -2.57 17.05 3.54
C LEU A 156 -3.02 17.31 4.99
N GLU A 157 -3.36 16.23 5.68
CA GLU A 157 -3.85 16.23 7.06
C GLU A 157 -2.76 15.76 8.02
N CYS A 158 -2.57 16.53 9.09
CA CYS A 158 -1.53 16.23 10.07
C CYS A 158 -2.00 16.54 11.50
N GLY A 159 -2.15 15.50 12.31
CA GLY A 159 -2.50 15.58 13.72
C GLY A 159 -1.55 14.75 14.59
N GLY A 160 -1.42 15.12 15.86
CA GLY A 160 -0.72 14.30 16.87
C GLY A 160 0.80 14.12 16.73
N ASN A 161 1.41 14.42 15.57
CA ASN A 161 2.83 14.12 15.32
C ASN A 161 3.77 14.92 16.23
N ARG A 162 4.86 14.27 16.66
CA ARG A 162 5.88 14.87 17.54
C ARG A 162 7.28 14.44 17.09
N PRO A 163 8.11 15.34 16.54
CA PRO A 163 7.80 16.74 16.20
C PRO A 163 6.75 16.84 15.07
N ALA A 164 6.20 18.05 14.89
CA ALA A 164 5.31 18.34 13.76
C ALA A 164 6.00 18.02 12.41
N PRO A 165 5.26 17.58 11.37
CA PRO A 165 5.86 17.20 10.10
C PRO A 165 6.57 18.36 9.41
N VAL A 166 7.72 18.08 8.80
CA VAL A 166 8.50 19.08 8.05
C VAL A 166 8.24 18.92 6.55
N PHE A 167 7.69 19.96 5.93
CA PHE A 167 7.45 20.00 4.48
C PHE A 167 8.60 20.76 3.78
N GLY A 168 9.61 20.03 3.32
CA GLY A 168 10.83 20.55 2.69
C GLY A 168 10.71 20.83 1.19
N GLY A 169 9.54 21.24 0.72
CA GLY A 169 9.26 21.54 -0.69
C GLY A 169 8.37 20.51 -1.38
N GLY A 170 7.75 20.91 -2.49
CA GLY A 170 6.70 20.14 -3.18
C GLY A 170 5.46 21.00 -3.43
N SER A 171 4.32 20.34 -3.65
CA SER A 171 3.02 21.01 -3.85
C SER A 171 1.89 20.20 -3.24
N VAL A 172 0.91 20.87 -2.66
CA VAL A 172 -0.38 20.30 -2.25
C VAL A 172 -1.45 21.03 -3.05
N ARG A 173 -2.31 20.30 -3.77
CA ARG A 173 -3.42 20.92 -4.51
C ARG A 173 -4.66 21.11 -3.65
N GLY A 174 -4.94 20.18 -2.73
CA GLY A 174 -5.99 20.31 -1.73
C GLY A 174 -5.59 21.21 -0.56
N GLU A 175 -6.36 21.10 0.52
CA GLU A 175 -6.15 21.84 1.74
C GLU A 175 -5.01 21.26 2.57
N ARG A 176 -4.46 22.09 3.46
CA ARG A 176 -3.44 21.67 4.43
C ARG A 176 -4.00 21.89 5.81
N GLU A 177 -4.09 20.84 6.60
CA GLU A 177 -4.79 20.85 7.88
C GLU A 177 -3.87 20.60 9.08
N GLY A 178 -4.39 20.90 10.27
CA GLY A 178 -3.70 20.68 11.54
C GLY A 178 -2.29 21.27 11.59
N GLN A 179 -1.31 20.41 11.90
CA GLN A 179 0.11 20.76 12.01
C GLN A 179 0.77 21.09 10.67
N CYS A 180 0.14 20.74 9.56
CA CYS A 180 0.68 20.94 8.21
C CYS A 180 0.20 22.20 7.52
N ARG A 181 -0.66 23.00 8.18
CA ARG A 181 -1.12 24.31 7.70
C ARG A 181 0.05 25.23 7.33
N VAL A 182 -0.14 26.01 6.27
CA VAL A 182 0.79 27.10 5.92
C VAL A 182 0.61 28.20 6.96
N ARG A 183 1.71 28.68 7.54
CA ARG A 183 1.72 29.89 8.36
C ARG A 183 1.84 31.13 7.49
#